data_AF-A0A1Y1XZ08-F1
#
_entry.id   AF-A0A1Y1XZ08-F1
#
_cell.length_a   1.000
_cell.length_b   1.000
_cell.length_c   1.000
_cell.angle_alpha   90.00
_cell.angle_beta   90.00
_cell.angle_gamma   90.00
#
_symmetry.space_group_name_H-M   'P 1'
#
loop_
_entity.id
_entity.type
_entity.pdbx_description
1 polymer ?
#
loop_
_entity_poly.entity_id
_entity_poly.type
_entity_poly.pdbx_seq_one_letter_code
_entity_poly.pdbx_strand_id
1 'polypeptide(L)'
;MKIHVKEIECSFPSLIHEKFGKVEDATNDWLLEFNLIQSRSALERVNRSKLGRLPCRIHPRTPFKFVLWATKLYTWLFMFDDQFDDGPLGRKMTKMYPIFVALLKILGTDAADEAITEFTKKMRAHFEKENSANGEKAMLKRVRRRSSAWNIAAKFVDLVSCKNNIPIDYSLWEDPLAMYADHIQRVLTSPICLSLAELWRDYCRFTDPDLQERTSFYFARYLRSYFKECEMRKAKGFPDVETYIRNRQDAGGMLLSLEVIEFTEQAPIPKEIYQSADFQKLRVQIINIVCWTNDLFSFEKEYAHGDINNLVIVLQNALQCPFQEAADKANDMLAEEIRAFVDTQETLQSWVREKYDKEVSDSLGRHIFIYQNWIKGHIDWCFESLRYHQVPDVDQYLENIFTCNAKSDMRRKKNAIINQTIQT
;
A
#
# COMPACT_ATOMS: atom_id res chain seq x y z
N MET A 1 -3.96 -22.20 14.79
CA MET A 1 -3.43 -23.19 13.82
C MET A 1 -1.99 -22.84 13.55
N LYS A 2 -1.09 -23.81 13.38
CA LYS A 2 0.32 -23.55 13.03
C LYS A 2 0.68 -24.29 11.75
N ILE A 3 1.54 -23.70 10.94
CA ILE A 3 2.12 -24.34 9.75
C ILE A 3 3.64 -24.22 9.79
N HIS A 4 4.32 -25.17 9.16
CA HIS A 4 5.73 -25.09 8.88
C HIS A 4 5.93 -24.54 7.47
N VAL A 5 6.60 -23.40 7.35
CA VAL A 5 7.04 -22.84 6.06
C VAL A 5 8.37 -23.50 5.71
N LYS A 6 8.44 -24.17 4.56
CA LYS A 6 9.67 -24.79 4.05
C LYS A 6 10.71 -23.71 3.73
N GLU A 7 11.98 -24.09 3.68
CA GLU A 7 13.02 -23.19 3.19
C GLU A 7 12.73 -22.80 1.73
N ILE A 8 12.67 -21.48 1.47
CA ILE A 8 12.44 -20.95 0.14
C ILE A 8 13.80 -20.81 -0.54
N GLU A 9 14.09 -21.73 -1.47
CA GLU A 9 15.32 -21.67 -2.28
C GLU A 9 15.34 -20.40 -3.14
N CYS A 10 16.25 -19.48 -2.82
CA CYS A 10 16.43 -18.23 -3.54
C CYS A 10 17.93 -17.93 -3.66
N SER A 11 18.45 -18.01 -4.88
CA SER A 11 19.88 -17.85 -5.17
C SER A 11 20.34 -16.40 -5.25
N PHE A 12 19.41 -15.43 -5.20
CA PHE A 12 19.76 -14.02 -5.20
C PHE A 12 20.48 -13.63 -3.89
N PRO A 13 21.48 -12.74 -3.95
CA PRO A 13 22.26 -12.37 -2.77
C PRO A 13 21.43 -11.59 -1.75
N SER A 14 21.65 -11.86 -0.47
CA SER A 14 21.11 -11.00 0.61
C SER A 14 21.92 -9.72 0.68
N LEU A 15 21.29 -8.58 0.34
CA LEU A 15 21.92 -7.27 0.35
C LEU A 15 21.15 -6.32 1.27
N ILE A 16 21.85 -5.27 1.73
CA ILE A 16 21.26 -4.15 2.45
C ILE A 16 22.04 -2.87 2.11
N HIS A 17 21.33 -1.75 1.99
CA HIS A 17 21.93 -0.46 1.70
C HIS A 17 22.94 -0.05 2.78
N GLU A 18 24.14 0.41 2.36
CA GLU A 18 25.26 0.73 3.27
C GLU A 18 24.91 1.78 4.34
N LYS A 19 23.98 2.70 4.02
CA LYS A 19 23.51 3.78 4.91
C LYS A 19 22.21 3.44 5.63
N PHE A 20 21.84 2.15 5.74
CA PHE A 20 20.58 1.71 6.36
C PHE A 20 20.26 2.45 7.67
N GLY A 21 21.20 2.53 8.62
CA GLY A 21 20.95 3.22 9.89
C GLY A 21 20.57 4.70 9.73
N LYS A 22 21.22 5.42 8.80
CA LYS A 22 20.87 6.82 8.50
C LYS A 22 19.51 6.97 7.81
N VAL A 23 19.15 6.00 6.98
CA VAL A 23 17.84 5.97 6.31
C VAL A 23 16.75 5.72 7.35
N GLU A 24 16.96 4.75 8.25
CA GLU A 24 16.03 4.42 9.33
C GLU A 24 15.82 5.62 10.28
N ASP A 25 16.90 6.28 10.73
CA ASP A 25 16.81 7.48 11.57
C ASP A 25 16.01 8.60 10.89
N ALA A 26 16.30 8.88 9.61
CA ALA A 26 15.61 9.92 8.85
C ALA A 26 14.13 9.58 8.59
N THR A 27 13.80 8.31 8.38
CA THR A 27 12.41 7.87 8.27
C THR A 27 11.68 8.00 9.61
N ASN A 28 12.30 7.66 10.72
CA ASN A 28 11.70 7.83 12.05
C ASN A 28 11.45 9.30 12.39
N ASP A 29 12.40 10.19 12.09
CA ASP A 29 12.22 11.63 12.22
C ASP A 29 11.03 12.12 11.39
N TRP A 30 10.88 11.63 10.15
CA TRP A 30 9.77 11.96 9.26
C TRP A 30 8.41 11.48 9.78
N LEU A 31 8.34 10.26 10.34
CA LEU A 31 7.11 9.73 10.94
C LEU A 31 6.65 10.56 12.14
N LEU A 32 7.59 11.08 12.94
CA LEU A 32 7.31 11.98 14.06
C LEU A 32 6.88 13.37 13.56
N GLU A 33 7.55 13.91 12.54
CA GLU A 33 7.26 15.21 11.93
C GLU A 33 5.82 15.27 11.41
N PHE A 34 5.39 14.24 10.67
CA PHE A 34 4.03 14.15 10.15
C PHE A 34 3.01 13.66 11.19
N ASN A 35 3.44 13.35 12.41
CA ASN A 35 2.58 12.83 13.49
C ASN A 35 1.86 11.52 13.09
N LEU A 36 2.56 10.68 12.30
CA LEU A 36 2.15 9.32 11.94
C LEU A 36 2.35 8.35 13.11
N ILE A 37 3.34 8.63 13.96
CA ILE A 37 3.57 7.95 15.24
C ILE A 37 3.35 8.96 16.36
N GLN A 38 2.41 8.68 17.27
CA GLN A 38 2.04 9.63 18.35
C GLN A 38 2.29 9.09 19.75
N SER A 39 2.53 7.78 19.87
CA SER A 39 2.72 7.03 21.11
C SER A 39 3.95 6.12 21.07
N ARG A 40 4.39 5.68 22.25
CA ARG A 40 5.49 4.73 22.41
C ARG A 40 5.16 3.36 21.80
N SER A 41 3.92 2.88 21.94
CA SER A 41 3.49 1.60 21.37
C SER A 41 3.57 1.62 19.84
N ALA A 42 3.19 2.73 19.20
CA ALA A 42 3.32 2.89 17.76
C ALA A 42 4.78 2.91 17.29
N LEU A 43 5.69 3.56 18.04
CA LEU A 43 7.12 3.53 17.75
C LEU A 43 7.71 2.13 17.92
N GLU A 44 7.38 1.44 19.02
CA GLU A 44 7.80 0.06 19.26
C GLU A 44 7.31 -0.87 18.15
N ARG A 45 6.10 -0.68 17.63
CA ARG A 45 5.56 -1.45 16.50
C ARG A 45 6.36 -1.23 15.22
N VAL A 46 6.69 0.02 14.88
CA VAL A 46 7.50 0.32 13.68
C VAL A 46 8.89 -0.32 13.80
N ASN A 47 9.51 -0.23 14.99
CA ASN A 47 10.80 -0.86 15.26
C ASN A 47 10.74 -2.38 15.18
N ARG A 48 9.72 -3.02 15.77
CA ARG A 48 9.51 -4.49 15.73
C ARG A 48 9.23 -4.99 14.32
N SER A 49 8.50 -4.21 13.54
CA SER A 49 8.16 -4.52 12.15
C SER A 49 9.35 -4.30 11.22
N LYS A 50 10.42 -3.61 11.66
CA LYS A 50 11.61 -3.31 10.86
C LYS A 50 11.25 -2.70 9.50
N LEU A 51 10.27 -1.80 9.48
CA LEU A 51 9.72 -1.24 8.23
C LEU A 51 10.77 -0.44 7.43
N GLY A 52 11.77 0.12 8.09
CA GLY A 52 12.90 0.78 7.44
C GLY A 52 13.91 -0.17 6.79
N ARG A 53 13.94 -1.44 7.23
CA ARG A 53 14.94 -2.42 6.78
C ARG A 53 14.59 -3.02 5.43
N LEU A 54 13.34 -3.42 5.21
CA LEU A 54 12.89 -4.01 3.93
C LEU A 54 13.20 -3.10 2.71
N PRO A 55 12.84 -1.80 2.71
CA PRO A 55 13.20 -0.89 1.62
C PRO A 55 14.70 -0.82 1.36
N CYS A 56 15.53 -0.84 2.42
CA CYS A 56 16.98 -0.84 2.29
C CYS A 56 17.54 -2.17 1.76
N ARG A 57 16.83 -3.29 1.93
CA ARG A 57 17.17 -4.58 1.28
C ARG A 57 16.78 -4.58 -0.20
N ILE A 58 15.65 -3.97 -0.53
CA ILE A 58 15.15 -3.82 -1.91
C ILE A 58 16.05 -2.90 -2.75
N HIS A 59 16.50 -1.80 -2.14
CA HIS A 59 17.25 -0.72 -2.78
C HIS A 59 18.70 -0.63 -2.27
N PRO A 60 19.54 -1.68 -2.41
CA PRO A 60 20.83 -1.74 -1.72
C PRO A 60 21.89 -0.82 -2.34
N ARG A 61 21.69 -0.37 -3.58
CA ARG A 61 22.64 0.48 -4.34
C ARG A 61 22.06 1.84 -4.73
N THR A 62 20.83 2.09 -4.34
CA THR A 62 20.05 3.26 -4.74
C THR A 62 20.57 4.50 -4.01
N PRO A 63 20.74 5.66 -4.68
CA PRO A 63 21.26 6.85 -4.03
C PRO A 63 20.42 7.26 -2.80
N PHE A 64 21.10 7.75 -1.75
CA PHE A 64 20.49 8.02 -0.43
C PHE A 64 19.13 8.74 -0.49
N LYS A 65 19.01 9.79 -1.32
CA LYS A 65 17.78 10.57 -1.45
C LYS A 65 16.58 9.74 -1.94
N PHE A 66 16.83 8.79 -2.85
CA PHE A 66 15.81 7.95 -3.47
C PHE A 66 15.45 6.76 -2.59
N VAL A 67 16.44 6.11 -1.95
CA VAL A 67 16.14 5.04 -0.99
C VAL A 67 15.42 5.59 0.24
N LEU A 68 15.73 6.81 0.70
CA LEU A 68 14.97 7.46 1.77
C LEU A 68 13.52 7.71 1.36
N TRP A 69 13.29 8.21 0.14
CA TRP A 69 11.94 8.40 -0.39
C TRP A 69 11.18 7.08 -0.50
N ALA A 70 11.80 6.02 -1.03
CA ALA A 70 11.19 4.69 -1.12
C ALA A 70 10.87 4.13 0.26
N THR A 71 11.76 4.31 1.23
CA THR A 71 11.57 3.87 2.62
C THR A 71 10.37 4.57 3.26
N LYS A 72 10.23 5.88 3.05
CA LYS A 72 9.05 6.64 3.52
C LYS A 72 7.76 6.13 2.86
N LEU A 73 7.76 5.92 1.54
CA LEU A 73 6.60 5.40 0.82
C LEU A 73 6.18 4.01 1.31
N TYR A 74 7.13 3.07 1.42
CA TYR A 74 6.81 1.70 1.84
C TYR A 74 6.34 1.66 3.29
N THR A 75 6.96 2.46 4.17
CA THR A 75 6.47 2.62 5.55
C THR A 75 5.06 3.20 5.57
N TRP A 76 4.78 4.21 4.73
CA TRP A 76 3.44 4.78 4.57
C TRP A 76 2.43 3.73 4.11
N LEU A 77 2.78 2.88 3.13
CA LEU A 77 1.91 1.81 2.62
C LEU A 77 1.58 0.80 3.71
N PHE A 78 2.57 0.32 4.48
CA PHE A 78 2.32 -0.59 5.60
C PHE A 78 1.44 0.03 6.68
N MET A 79 1.70 1.31 7.04
CA MET A 79 0.89 2.00 8.04
C MET A 79 -0.54 2.25 7.57
N PHE A 80 -0.73 2.46 6.27
CA PHE A 80 -2.05 2.58 5.66
C PHE A 80 -2.77 1.24 5.66
N ASP A 81 -2.12 0.18 5.18
CA ASP A 81 -2.65 -1.18 5.07
C ASP A 81 -3.10 -1.76 6.42
N ASP A 82 -2.29 -1.59 7.47
CA ASP A 82 -2.61 -1.99 8.84
C ASP A 82 -3.96 -1.41 9.33
N GLN A 83 -4.39 -0.25 8.82
CA GLN A 83 -5.67 0.37 9.20
C GLN A 83 -6.90 -0.34 8.61
N PHE A 84 -6.72 -1.07 7.51
CA PHE A 84 -7.80 -1.79 6.82
C PHE A 84 -7.82 -3.27 7.20
N ASP A 85 -6.66 -3.88 7.37
CA ASP A 85 -6.50 -5.30 7.70
C ASP A 85 -6.76 -5.57 9.18
N ASP A 86 -6.00 -4.90 10.05
CA ASP A 86 -6.12 -5.05 11.51
C ASP A 86 -7.18 -4.10 12.09
N GLY A 87 -7.57 -3.05 11.34
CA GLY A 87 -8.51 -2.01 11.77
C GLY A 87 -9.94 -2.17 11.26
N PRO A 88 -10.92 -1.45 11.85
CA PRO A 88 -12.33 -1.56 11.48
C PRO A 88 -12.69 -0.78 10.19
N LEU A 89 -11.70 -0.23 9.46
CA LEU A 89 -11.94 0.59 8.26
C LEU A 89 -12.27 -0.28 7.04
N GLY A 90 -11.52 -1.35 6.81
CA GLY A 90 -11.67 -2.26 5.66
C GLY A 90 -13.01 -3.00 5.60
N ARG A 91 -13.79 -2.95 6.70
CA ARG A 91 -15.08 -3.64 6.83
C ARG A 91 -16.27 -2.82 6.32
N LYS A 92 -16.11 -1.51 6.04
CA LYS A 92 -17.23 -0.64 5.64
C LYS A 92 -16.82 0.36 4.54
N MET A 93 -17.42 0.23 3.36
CA MET A 93 -17.26 1.19 2.24
C MET A 93 -17.52 2.64 2.65
N THR A 94 -18.51 2.87 3.52
CA THR A 94 -18.85 4.19 4.08
C THR A 94 -17.73 4.84 4.89
N LYS A 95 -16.78 4.06 5.43
CA LYS A 95 -15.59 4.57 6.12
C LYS A 95 -14.41 4.78 5.17
N MET A 96 -14.25 3.88 4.20
CA MET A 96 -13.15 3.91 3.23
C MET A 96 -13.30 5.04 2.21
N TYR A 97 -14.53 5.29 1.73
CA TYR A 97 -14.83 6.29 0.70
C TYR A 97 -14.21 7.68 0.93
N PRO A 98 -14.45 8.37 2.07
CA PRO A 98 -13.90 9.71 2.27
C PRO A 98 -12.36 9.72 2.31
N ILE A 99 -11.75 8.62 2.76
CA ILE A 99 -10.29 8.47 2.78
C ILE A 99 -9.76 8.33 1.36
N PHE A 100 -10.35 7.45 0.55
CA PHE A 100 -9.87 7.19 -0.81
C PHE A 100 -10.02 8.43 -1.70
N VAL A 101 -11.16 9.13 -1.60
CA VAL A 101 -11.36 10.40 -2.32
C VAL A 101 -10.32 11.44 -1.89
N ALA A 102 -10.02 11.55 -0.59
CA ALA A 102 -9.00 12.49 -0.12
C ALA A 102 -7.61 12.15 -0.69
N LEU A 103 -7.21 10.88 -0.66
CA LEU A 103 -5.92 10.43 -1.19
C LEU A 103 -5.80 10.65 -2.70
N LEU A 104 -6.85 10.37 -3.47
CA LEU A 104 -6.85 10.56 -4.93
C LEU A 104 -6.84 12.03 -5.32
N LYS A 105 -7.51 12.90 -4.55
CA LYS A 105 -7.44 14.35 -4.74
C LYS A 105 -6.03 14.92 -4.56
N ILE A 106 -5.17 14.27 -3.77
CA ILE A 106 -3.76 14.67 -3.66
C ILE A 106 -3.00 14.38 -4.95
N LEU A 107 -3.35 13.30 -5.65
CA LEU A 107 -2.65 12.91 -6.87
C LEU A 107 -2.96 13.86 -8.05
N GLY A 108 -4.23 14.26 -8.20
CA GLY A 108 -4.61 15.32 -9.16
C GLY A 108 -4.40 14.96 -10.65
N THR A 109 -4.42 13.66 -10.96
CA THR A 109 -4.25 13.09 -12.31
C THR A 109 -5.59 12.63 -12.88
N ASP A 110 -5.68 12.38 -14.18
CA ASP A 110 -6.96 11.98 -14.81
C ASP A 110 -7.41 10.60 -14.29
N ALA A 111 -6.50 9.65 -14.09
CA ALA A 111 -6.76 8.34 -13.49
C ALA A 111 -7.29 8.42 -12.06
N ALA A 112 -6.92 9.48 -11.32
CA ALA A 112 -7.40 9.71 -9.98
C ALA A 112 -8.85 10.21 -10.02
N ASP A 113 -9.16 11.11 -10.94
CA ASP A 113 -10.53 11.63 -11.15
C ASP A 113 -11.48 10.54 -11.66
N GLU A 114 -11.02 9.67 -12.56
CA GLU A 114 -11.76 8.49 -12.99
C GLU A 114 -12.05 7.55 -11.81
N ALA A 115 -11.07 7.30 -10.96
CA ALA A 115 -11.24 6.47 -9.77
C ALA A 115 -12.22 7.10 -8.76
N ILE A 116 -12.14 8.40 -8.52
CA ILE A 116 -13.10 9.14 -7.68
C ILE A 116 -14.50 8.97 -8.24
N THR A 117 -14.67 9.10 -9.56
CA THR A 117 -15.97 8.92 -10.23
C THR A 117 -16.51 7.51 -10.02
N GLU A 118 -15.68 6.48 -10.18
CA GLU A 118 -16.05 5.09 -9.93
C GLU A 118 -16.46 4.85 -8.47
N PHE A 119 -15.66 5.32 -7.51
CA PHE A 119 -15.97 5.18 -6.09
C PHE A 119 -17.28 5.88 -5.72
N THR A 120 -17.51 7.07 -6.26
CA THR A 120 -18.76 7.84 -6.09
C THR A 120 -19.96 7.05 -6.61
N LYS A 121 -19.84 6.47 -7.81
CA LYS A 121 -20.90 5.63 -8.40
C LYS A 121 -21.20 4.40 -7.56
N LYS A 122 -20.17 3.68 -7.09
CA LYS A 122 -20.33 2.51 -6.22
C LYS A 122 -21.00 2.87 -4.89
N MET A 123 -20.60 3.98 -4.28
CA MET A 123 -21.21 4.46 -3.04
C MET A 123 -22.67 4.85 -3.22
N ARG A 124 -23.04 5.50 -4.33
CA ARG A 124 -24.43 5.82 -4.64
C ARG A 124 -25.28 4.56 -4.75
N ALA A 125 -24.82 3.57 -5.52
CA ALA A 125 -25.50 2.28 -5.67
C ALA A 125 -25.62 1.51 -4.34
N HIS A 126 -24.63 1.62 -3.44
CA HIS A 126 -24.70 1.05 -2.10
C HIS A 126 -25.82 1.67 -1.27
N PHE A 127 -25.96 3.00 -1.28
CA PHE A 127 -27.04 3.70 -0.56
C PHE A 127 -28.42 3.45 -1.14
N GLU A 128 -28.56 3.37 -2.47
CA GLU A 128 -29.83 3.01 -3.12
C GLU A 128 -30.31 1.63 -2.69
N LYS A 129 -29.42 0.63 -2.64
CA LYS A 129 -29.73 -0.70 -2.13
C LYS A 129 -30.13 -0.68 -0.65
N GLU A 130 -29.40 0.06 0.20
CA GLU A 130 -29.76 0.18 1.63
C GLU A 130 -31.10 0.89 1.85
N ASN A 131 -31.41 1.94 1.08
CA ASN A 131 -32.66 2.70 1.17
C ASN A 131 -33.87 1.89 0.65
N SER A 132 -33.67 1.03 -0.35
CA SER A 132 -34.70 0.08 -0.79
C SER A 132 -35.04 -0.97 0.28
N ALA A 133 -34.09 -1.28 1.16
CA ALA A 133 -34.25 -2.21 2.29
C ALA A 133 -34.77 -1.54 3.57
N ASN A 134 -34.48 -0.24 3.78
CA ASN A 134 -34.89 0.55 4.93
C ASN A 134 -35.50 1.88 4.46
N GLY A 135 -36.82 1.88 4.21
CA GLY A 135 -37.53 2.97 3.54
C GLY A 135 -37.14 4.39 3.98
N GLU A 136 -36.70 5.19 3.01
CA GLU A 136 -36.65 6.66 2.81
C GLU A 136 -36.57 7.65 4.00
N LYS A 137 -37.21 7.36 5.15
CA LYS A 137 -37.34 8.25 6.31
C LYS A 137 -36.06 8.45 7.14
N ALA A 138 -35.05 7.58 7.01
CA ALA A 138 -33.83 7.66 7.83
C ALA A 138 -32.80 8.69 7.32
N MET A 139 -32.75 8.92 6.01
CA MET A 139 -31.75 9.79 5.36
C MET A 139 -32.03 11.29 5.61
N LEU A 140 -33.30 11.71 5.48
CA LEU A 140 -33.73 13.10 5.70
C LEU A 140 -33.48 13.61 7.13
N LYS A 141 -33.40 12.72 8.12
CA LYS A 141 -33.11 13.08 9.52
C LYS A 141 -31.63 13.37 9.79
N ARG A 142 -30.68 12.82 9.01
CA ARG A 142 -29.23 12.98 9.24
C ARG A 142 -28.65 14.24 8.60
N VAL A 143 -29.17 14.68 7.45
CA VAL A 143 -28.69 15.87 6.71
C VAL A 143 -28.91 17.19 7.49
N ARG A 144 -29.86 17.24 8.43
CA ARG A 144 -30.24 18.47 9.16
C ARG A 144 -29.30 18.93 10.30
N ARG A 145 -28.20 18.22 10.63
CA ARG A 145 -27.29 18.60 11.74
C ARG A 145 -25.92 19.11 11.24
N ARG A 146 -25.78 20.46 11.14
CA ARG A 146 -24.63 21.42 11.32
C ARG A 146 -23.16 20.93 11.18
N SER A 147 -22.11 21.71 10.84
CA SER A 147 -21.84 23.16 10.84
C SER A 147 -20.52 23.51 10.10
N SER A 148 -20.44 24.76 9.63
CA SER A 148 -19.28 25.66 9.38
C SER A 148 -17.85 25.22 9.82
N ALA A 149 -16.93 25.05 8.87
CA ALA A 149 -15.48 24.94 9.12
C ALA A 149 -14.64 25.59 8.00
N TRP A 150 -14.77 26.91 7.82
CA TRP A 150 -13.83 27.71 7.01
C TRP A 150 -12.77 28.28 7.94
N ASN A 151 -11.56 27.69 7.93
CA ASN A 151 -10.28 28.35 8.29
C ASN A 151 -9.01 27.45 8.26
N ILE A 152 -9.09 26.21 7.75
CA ILE A 152 -7.89 25.35 7.59
C ILE A 152 -7.34 25.37 6.14
N ALA A 153 -8.08 25.95 5.19
CA ALA A 153 -7.71 26.03 3.77
C ALA A 153 -6.37 26.76 3.50
N ALA A 154 -5.92 27.65 4.39
CA ALA A 154 -4.75 28.50 4.16
C ALA A 154 -3.39 27.76 4.21
N LYS A 155 -3.31 26.55 4.76
CA LYS A 155 -2.08 25.72 4.69
C LYS A 155 -2.08 24.71 3.52
N PHE A 156 -3.23 24.51 2.88
CA PHE A 156 -3.42 23.51 1.82
C PHE A 156 -2.96 24.04 0.45
N VAL A 157 -3.02 25.35 0.25
CA VAL A 157 -2.70 26.03 -1.02
C VAL A 157 -1.20 26.01 -1.36
N ASP A 158 -0.31 25.91 -0.36
CA ASP A 158 1.15 25.90 -0.60
C ASP A 158 1.74 24.49 -0.83
N LEU A 159 0.97 23.42 -0.58
CA LEU A 159 1.46 22.02 -0.68
C LEU A 159 0.88 21.25 -1.87
N VAL A 160 -0.29 21.63 -2.36
CA VAL A 160 -1.01 20.95 -3.45
C VAL A 160 -1.17 21.90 -4.64
N SER A 161 -0.11 22.06 -5.43
CA SER A 161 -0.19 22.73 -6.73
C SER A 161 0.38 21.82 -7.82
N CYS A 162 -0.35 20.75 -8.12
CA CYS A 162 -0.33 20.09 -9.42
C CYS A 162 -1.81 19.91 -9.81
N LYS A 163 -2.32 20.89 -10.55
CA LYS A 163 -3.70 21.05 -11.06
C LYS A 163 -4.80 21.32 -10.02
N ASN A 164 -5.26 22.57 -10.03
CA ASN A 164 -6.60 23.10 -9.77
C ASN A 164 -7.47 22.45 -8.67
N ASN A 165 -7.85 23.27 -7.69
CA ASN A 165 -9.04 23.08 -6.85
C ASN A 165 -10.21 22.51 -7.68
N ILE A 166 -10.47 21.21 -7.59
CA ILE A 166 -11.73 20.65 -8.05
C ILE A 166 -12.78 21.23 -7.09
N PRO A 167 -13.67 22.13 -7.53
CA PRO A 167 -14.72 22.64 -6.67
C PRO A 167 -15.53 21.45 -6.20
N ILE A 168 -15.75 21.33 -4.89
CA ILE A 168 -16.85 20.49 -4.43
C ILE A 168 -18.10 21.18 -5.00
N ASP A 169 -18.77 20.54 -5.95
CA ASP A 169 -20.04 21.04 -6.46
C ASP A 169 -21.07 20.93 -5.34
N TYR A 170 -21.18 22.03 -4.59
CA TYR A 170 -22.13 22.14 -3.51
C TYR A 170 -23.56 22.26 -4.04
N SER A 171 -23.88 22.31 -5.33
CA SER A 171 -25.28 22.48 -5.79
C SER A 171 -26.19 21.27 -5.50
N LEU A 172 -25.63 20.13 -5.07
CA LEU A 172 -26.34 18.88 -4.78
C LEU A 172 -26.69 18.70 -3.29
N TRP A 173 -27.45 19.62 -2.70
CA TRP A 173 -27.92 19.51 -1.30
C TRP A 173 -28.95 18.38 -1.08
N GLU A 174 -29.27 17.61 -2.12
CA GLU A 174 -30.08 16.39 -2.09
C GLU A 174 -29.24 15.10 -2.29
N ASP A 175 -27.93 15.19 -2.54
CA ASP A 175 -27.07 14.02 -2.72
C ASP A 175 -26.70 13.40 -1.36
N PRO A 176 -26.97 12.09 -1.13
CA PRO A 176 -26.51 11.40 0.07
C PRO A 176 -25.00 11.56 0.31
N LEU A 177 -24.20 11.79 -0.72
CA LEU A 177 -22.75 11.95 -0.58
C LEU A 177 -22.31 13.32 -0.09
N ALA A 178 -23.18 14.33 -0.09
CA ALA A 178 -22.88 15.66 0.46
C ALA A 178 -22.48 15.60 1.95
N MET A 179 -22.98 14.60 2.70
CA MET A 179 -22.60 14.39 4.10
C MET A 179 -21.12 14.06 4.30
N TYR A 180 -20.43 13.59 3.25
CA TYR A 180 -19.01 13.25 3.31
C TYR A 180 -18.08 14.43 3.03
N ALA A 181 -18.57 15.56 2.52
CA ALA A 181 -17.72 16.69 2.13
C ALA A 181 -16.82 17.18 3.29
N ASP A 182 -17.42 17.39 4.46
CA ASP A 182 -16.72 17.78 5.69
C ASP A 182 -15.77 16.68 6.20
N HIS A 183 -16.12 15.41 6.01
CA HIS A 183 -15.23 14.30 6.36
C HIS A 183 -14.02 14.22 5.42
N ILE A 184 -14.22 14.31 4.10
CA ILE A 184 -13.15 14.36 3.10
C ILE A 184 -12.19 15.51 3.43
N GLN A 185 -12.72 16.70 3.75
CA GLN A 185 -11.90 17.85 4.11
C GLN A 185 -11.06 17.63 5.38
N ARG A 186 -11.63 16.95 6.39
CA ARG A 186 -10.87 16.53 7.58
C ARG A 186 -9.78 15.52 7.26
N VAL A 187 -10.06 14.54 6.40
CA VAL A 187 -9.05 13.54 6.02
C VAL A 187 -7.94 14.17 5.17
N LEU A 188 -8.26 15.09 4.26
CA LEU A 188 -7.27 15.80 3.44
C LEU A 188 -6.19 16.52 4.28
N THR A 189 -6.54 16.95 5.49
CA THR A 189 -5.60 17.65 6.38
C THR A 189 -4.89 16.69 7.36
N SER A 190 -5.23 15.41 7.35
CA SER A 190 -4.69 14.40 8.27
C SER A 190 -3.22 14.05 8.02
N PRO A 191 -2.50 13.51 9.03
CA PRO A 191 -1.13 13.00 8.92
C PRO A 191 -0.85 12.16 7.67
N ILE A 192 -1.71 11.19 7.37
CA ILE A 192 -1.52 10.26 6.25
C ILE A 192 -1.65 10.96 4.88
N CYS A 193 -2.55 11.94 4.78
CA CYS A 193 -2.72 12.74 3.56
C CYS A 193 -1.58 13.74 3.37
N LEU A 194 -1.18 14.46 4.42
CA LEU A 194 -0.09 15.43 4.33
C LEU A 194 1.26 14.76 3.99
N SER A 195 1.52 13.58 4.57
CA SER A 195 2.72 12.80 4.25
C SER A 195 2.71 12.25 2.83
N LEU A 196 1.55 11.79 2.32
CA LEU A 196 1.43 11.40 0.91
C LEU A 196 1.63 12.59 -0.02
N ALA A 197 1.10 13.77 0.32
CA ALA A 197 1.25 14.98 -0.49
C ALA A 197 2.72 15.40 -0.60
N GLU A 198 3.52 15.26 0.46
CA GLU A 198 4.98 15.46 0.38
C GLU A 198 5.62 14.46 -0.59
N LEU A 199 5.34 13.17 -0.44
CA LEU A 199 5.92 12.13 -1.29
C LEU A 199 5.55 12.34 -2.75
N TRP A 200 4.29 12.65 -3.03
CA TRP A 200 3.77 12.91 -4.37
C TRP A 200 4.38 14.16 -4.99
N ARG A 201 4.46 15.27 -4.25
CA ARG A 201 5.13 16.50 -4.70
C ARG A 201 6.58 16.23 -5.09
N ASP A 202 7.30 15.49 -4.24
CA ASP A 202 8.70 15.17 -4.50
C ASP A 202 8.84 14.24 -5.72
N TYR A 203 7.92 13.28 -5.89
CA TYR A 203 7.86 12.42 -7.07
C TYR A 203 7.62 13.22 -8.36
N CYS A 204 6.56 14.04 -8.40
CA CYS A 204 6.18 14.86 -9.57
C CYS A 204 7.26 15.84 -10.02
N ARG A 205 8.13 16.29 -9.11
CA ARG A 205 9.26 17.19 -9.46
C ARG A 205 10.30 16.53 -10.37
N PHE A 206 10.35 15.20 -10.41
CA PHE A 206 11.40 14.44 -11.10
C PHE A 206 10.85 13.41 -12.08
N THR A 207 9.53 13.35 -12.29
CA THR A 207 8.89 12.42 -13.22
C THR A 207 8.05 13.18 -14.23
N ASP A 208 7.89 12.61 -15.42
CA ASP A 208 7.02 13.16 -16.46
C ASP A 208 5.54 12.84 -16.19
N PRO A 209 4.61 13.55 -16.85
CA PRO A 209 3.17 13.34 -16.68
C PRO A 209 2.68 11.92 -17.00
N ASP A 210 3.29 11.20 -17.95
CA ASP A 210 2.84 9.86 -18.32
C ASP A 210 3.16 8.86 -17.21
N LEU A 211 4.34 8.98 -16.60
CA LEU A 211 4.73 8.18 -15.44
C LEU A 211 3.90 8.53 -14.20
N GLN A 212 3.55 9.80 -14.00
CA GLN A 212 2.64 10.23 -12.93
C GLN A 212 1.23 9.63 -13.12
N GLU A 213 0.69 9.70 -14.33
CA GLU A 213 -0.62 9.15 -14.69
C GLU A 213 -0.67 7.64 -14.44
N ARG A 214 0.36 6.91 -14.89
CA ARG A 214 0.47 5.45 -14.70
C ARG A 214 0.61 5.07 -13.23
N THR A 215 1.42 5.80 -12.47
CA THR A 215 1.58 5.57 -11.02
C THR A 215 0.27 5.79 -10.27
N SER A 216 -0.45 6.87 -10.62
CA SER A 216 -1.76 7.17 -10.05
C SER A 216 -2.81 6.12 -10.40
N PHE A 217 -2.80 5.61 -11.63
CA PHE A 217 -3.65 4.49 -12.04
C PHE A 217 -3.44 3.25 -11.17
N TYR A 218 -2.19 2.86 -10.90
CA TYR A 218 -1.89 1.71 -10.05
C TYR A 218 -2.18 1.97 -8.57
N PHE A 219 -2.02 3.20 -8.08
CA PHE A 219 -2.48 3.58 -6.73
C PHE A 219 -4.00 3.48 -6.61
N ALA A 220 -4.74 3.98 -7.59
CA ALA A 220 -6.19 3.86 -7.63
C ALA A 220 -6.63 2.39 -7.71
N ARG A 221 -5.92 1.55 -8.49
CA ARG A 221 -6.15 0.09 -8.56
C ARG A 221 -5.94 -0.58 -7.20
N TYR A 222 -4.91 -0.18 -6.45
CA TYR A 222 -4.70 -0.62 -5.08
C TYR A 222 -5.88 -0.25 -4.16
N LEU A 223 -6.34 1.00 -4.19
CA LEU A 223 -7.51 1.43 -3.40
C LEU A 223 -8.80 0.68 -3.78
N ARG A 224 -9.00 0.37 -5.07
CA ARG A 224 -10.15 -0.43 -5.54
C ARG A 224 -10.16 -1.83 -4.94
N SER A 225 -8.99 -2.41 -4.65
CA SER A 225 -8.89 -3.75 -4.09
C SER A 225 -9.56 -3.85 -2.71
N TYR A 226 -9.45 -2.82 -1.85
CA TYR A 226 -10.15 -2.78 -0.55
C TYR A 226 -11.67 -2.73 -0.67
N PHE A 227 -12.21 -1.98 -1.65
CA PHE A 227 -13.66 -1.98 -1.90
C PHE A 227 -14.13 -3.38 -2.31
N LYS A 228 -13.38 -4.02 -3.23
CA LYS A 228 -13.66 -5.38 -3.68
C LYS A 228 -13.61 -6.36 -2.52
N GLU A 229 -12.59 -6.26 -1.67
CA GLU A 229 -12.43 -7.12 -0.50
C GLU A 229 -13.56 -6.93 0.52
N CYS A 230 -14.00 -5.69 0.76
CA CYS A 230 -15.18 -5.40 1.58
C CYS A 230 -16.47 -6.03 1.01
N GLU A 231 -16.63 -6.07 -0.31
CA GLU A 231 -17.77 -6.72 -0.97
C GLU A 231 -17.68 -8.25 -0.85
N MET A 232 -16.50 -8.84 -1.08
CA MET A 232 -16.27 -10.28 -0.95
C MET A 232 -16.56 -10.79 0.46
N ARG A 233 -16.14 -10.04 1.50
CA ARG A 233 -16.44 -10.36 2.90
C ARG A 233 -17.95 -10.43 3.20
N LYS A 234 -18.80 -9.72 2.43
CA LYS A 234 -20.27 -9.78 2.56
C LYS A 234 -20.90 -10.95 1.81
N ALA A 235 -20.29 -11.41 0.72
CA ALA A 235 -20.87 -12.39 -0.20
C ALA A 235 -20.92 -13.83 0.35
N LYS A 236 -20.32 -14.11 1.51
CA LYS A 236 -20.26 -15.44 2.16
C LYS A 236 -19.80 -16.54 1.20
N GLY A 237 -18.50 -16.62 0.94
CA GLY A 237 -17.89 -17.71 0.17
C GLY A 237 -16.39 -17.49 -0.01
N PHE A 238 -15.63 -18.58 -0.20
CA PHE A 238 -14.22 -18.50 -0.59
C PHE A 238 -14.12 -18.25 -2.10
N PRO A 239 -13.24 -17.34 -2.56
CA PRO A 239 -12.89 -17.30 -3.98
C PRO A 239 -12.24 -18.62 -4.40
N ASP A 240 -12.37 -19.01 -5.66
CA ASP A 240 -11.49 -20.02 -6.24
C ASP A 240 -10.04 -19.51 -6.31
N VAL A 241 -9.08 -20.43 -6.44
CA VAL A 241 -7.63 -20.12 -6.40
C VAL A 241 -7.24 -19.08 -7.45
N GLU A 242 -7.78 -19.16 -8.67
CA GLU A 242 -7.41 -18.26 -9.75
C GLU A 242 -7.98 -16.85 -9.51
N THR A 243 -9.22 -16.76 -9.06
CA THR A 243 -9.84 -15.50 -8.63
C THR A 243 -9.12 -14.89 -7.46
N TYR A 244 -8.67 -15.69 -6.48
CA TYR A 244 -7.84 -15.21 -5.37
C TYR A 244 -6.54 -14.59 -5.88
N ILE A 245 -5.78 -15.30 -6.71
CA ILE A 245 -4.48 -14.83 -7.23
C ILE A 245 -4.66 -13.49 -7.96
N ARG A 246 -5.66 -13.37 -8.85
CA ARG A 246 -5.95 -12.10 -9.56
C ARG A 246 -6.26 -10.95 -8.61
N ASN A 247 -7.01 -11.22 -7.54
CA ASN A 247 -7.35 -10.20 -6.55
C ASN A 247 -6.14 -9.81 -5.71
N ARG A 248 -5.33 -10.80 -5.32
CA ARG A 248 -4.11 -10.62 -4.52
C ARG A 248 -3.02 -9.86 -5.28
N GLN A 249 -3.01 -9.92 -6.61
CA GLN A 249 -2.13 -9.09 -7.43
C GLN A 249 -2.44 -7.58 -7.33
N ASP A 250 -3.69 -7.24 -7.01
CA ASP A 250 -4.12 -5.85 -6.79
C ASP A 250 -4.04 -5.43 -5.32
N ALA A 251 -4.20 -6.41 -4.41
CA ALA A 251 -4.20 -6.23 -2.97
C ALA A 251 -2.80 -6.54 -2.40
N GLY A 252 -2.03 -5.50 -2.06
CA GLY A 252 -0.70 -5.67 -1.46
C GLY A 252 0.31 -4.58 -1.82
N GLY A 253 -0.10 -3.54 -2.57
CA GLY A 253 0.75 -2.37 -2.88
C GLY A 253 1.93 -2.64 -3.82
N MET A 254 2.12 -3.89 -4.28
CA MET A 254 3.27 -4.25 -5.12
C MET A 254 3.25 -3.56 -6.48
N LEU A 255 2.10 -3.45 -7.14
CA LEU A 255 1.99 -2.74 -8.43
C LEU A 255 2.53 -1.30 -8.32
N LEU A 256 2.12 -0.56 -7.29
CA LEU A 256 2.65 0.78 -7.03
C LEU A 256 4.16 0.75 -6.75
N SER A 257 4.61 -0.24 -5.98
CA SER A 257 6.04 -0.40 -5.64
C SER A 257 6.91 -0.66 -6.87
N LEU A 258 6.37 -1.32 -7.91
CA LEU A 258 7.07 -1.51 -9.18
C LEU A 258 7.09 -0.23 -10.02
N GLU A 259 6.02 0.57 -10.01
CA GLU A 259 5.95 1.82 -10.79
C GLU A 259 6.98 2.86 -10.37
N VAL A 260 7.28 2.94 -9.08
CA VAL A 260 8.20 3.96 -8.57
C VAL A 260 9.67 3.63 -8.87
N ILE A 261 9.99 2.46 -9.45
CA ILE A 261 11.35 2.04 -9.76
C ILE A 261 12.00 2.95 -10.80
N GLU A 262 11.26 3.40 -11.82
CA GLU A 262 11.81 4.32 -12.82
C GLU A 262 12.34 5.61 -12.16
N PHE A 263 11.63 6.08 -11.13
CA PHE A 263 12.03 7.23 -10.33
C PHE A 263 13.16 6.92 -9.35
N THR A 264 13.07 5.83 -8.58
CA THR A 264 14.05 5.55 -7.52
C THR A 264 15.41 5.12 -8.09
N GLU A 265 15.41 4.37 -9.19
CA GLU A 265 16.62 3.86 -9.84
C GLU A 265 17.09 4.70 -11.03
N GLN A 266 16.36 5.78 -11.36
CA GLN A 266 16.66 6.63 -12.52
C GLN A 266 16.82 5.76 -13.77
N ALA A 267 15.80 4.92 -14.00
CA ALA A 267 15.83 3.82 -14.94
C ALA A 267 14.56 3.87 -15.82
N PRO A 268 14.45 4.83 -16.75
CA PRO A 268 13.29 4.89 -17.63
C PRO A 268 13.23 3.65 -18.53
N ILE A 269 12.02 3.13 -18.75
CA ILE A 269 11.79 1.98 -19.64
C ILE A 269 11.00 2.42 -20.87
N PRO A 270 11.53 2.19 -22.09
CA PRO A 270 10.77 2.45 -23.33
C PRO A 270 9.41 1.75 -23.32
N LYS A 271 8.40 2.43 -23.87
CA LYS A 271 7.01 1.96 -23.88
C LYS A 271 6.87 0.59 -24.52
N GLU A 272 7.65 0.30 -25.56
CA GLU A 272 7.65 -0.99 -26.27
C GLU A 272 8.13 -2.13 -25.38
N ILE A 273 9.14 -1.88 -24.53
CA ILE A 273 9.62 -2.86 -23.54
C ILE A 273 8.59 -3.00 -22.43
N TYR A 274 8.08 -1.88 -21.91
CA TYR A 274 7.06 -1.88 -20.86
C TYR A 274 5.83 -2.68 -21.28
N GLN A 275 5.36 -2.54 -22.52
CA GLN A 275 4.18 -3.22 -23.05
C GLN A 275 4.47 -4.65 -23.56
N SER A 276 5.73 -5.09 -23.59
CA SER A 276 6.08 -6.43 -24.02
C SER A 276 5.47 -7.50 -23.11
N ALA A 277 5.13 -8.65 -23.69
CA ALA A 277 4.55 -9.77 -22.95
C ALA A 277 5.49 -10.26 -21.84
N ASP A 278 6.79 -10.33 -22.10
CA ASP A 278 7.77 -10.82 -21.12
C ASP A 278 7.97 -9.84 -19.96
N PHE A 279 7.98 -8.52 -20.19
CA PHE A 279 8.05 -7.54 -19.09
C PHE A 279 6.79 -7.58 -18.23
N GLN A 280 5.60 -7.65 -18.84
CA GLN A 280 4.35 -7.78 -18.08
C GLN A 280 4.26 -9.11 -17.32
N LYS A 281 4.74 -10.20 -17.91
CA LYS A 281 4.85 -11.50 -17.25
C LYS A 281 5.80 -11.43 -16.05
N LEU A 282 6.96 -10.80 -16.21
CA LEU A 282 7.94 -10.62 -15.14
C LEU A 282 7.35 -9.84 -13.96
N ARG A 283 6.58 -8.77 -14.25
CA ARG A 283 5.86 -7.99 -13.24
C ARG A 283 4.84 -8.82 -12.48
N VAL A 284 4.06 -9.66 -13.17
CA VAL A 284 3.10 -10.57 -12.52
C VAL A 284 3.82 -11.58 -11.63
N GLN A 285 4.92 -12.17 -12.11
CA GLN A 285 5.69 -13.15 -11.36
C GLN A 285 6.27 -12.57 -10.06
N ILE A 286 6.89 -11.38 -10.11
CA ILE A 286 7.41 -10.76 -8.87
C ILE A 286 6.30 -10.45 -7.86
N ILE A 287 5.13 -10.02 -8.33
CA ILE A 287 3.97 -9.77 -7.46
C ILE A 287 3.51 -11.07 -6.80
N ASN A 288 3.35 -12.14 -7.58
CA ASN A 288 2.97 -13.46 -7.08
C ASN A 288 3.97 -13.96 -6.03
N ILE A 289 5.26 -13.91 -6.32
CA ILE A 289 6.33 -14.36 -5.42
C ILE A 289 6.26 -13.61 -4.08
N VAL A 290 6.16 -12.28 -4.10
CA VAL A 290 6.11 -11.47 -2.87
C VAL A 290 4.81 -11.71 -2.10
N CYS A 291 3.65 -11.73 -2.76
CA CYS A 291 2.37 -11.97 -2.11
C CYS A 291 2.25 -13.37 -1.53
N TRP A 292 2.66 -14.43 -2.24
CA TRP A 292 2.57 -15.80 -1.74
C TRP A 292 3.58 -16.07 -0.62
N THR A 293 4.76 -15.43 -0.68
CA THR A 293 5.68 -15.39 0.47
C THR A 293 4.97 -14.76 1.66
N ASN A 294 4.33 -13.60 1.50
CA ASN A 294 3.59 -12.95 2.58
C ASN A 294 2.52 -13.89 3.16
N ASP A 295 1.69 -14.48 2.31
CA ASP A 295 0.59 -15.36 2.72
C ASP A 295 1.08 -16.57 3.54
N LEU A 296 2.23 -17.15 3.20
CA LEU A 296 2.84 -18.24 3.96
C LEU A 296 3.26 -17.80 5.37
N PHE A 297 3.92 -16.63 5.50
CA PHE A 297 4.40 -16.14 6.79
C PHE A 297 3.31 -15.47 7.63
N SER A 298 2.30 -14.87 7.01
CA SER A 298 1.20 -14.19 7.69
C SER A 298 0.04 -15.11 8.06
N PHE A 299 0.01 -16.35 7.55
CA PHE A 299 -1.09 -17.30 7.73
C PHE A 299 -1.56 -17.42 9.18
N GLU A 300 -0.66 -17.64 10.14
CA GLU A 300 -1.06 -17.86 11.54
C GLU A 300 -1.76 -16.63 12.12
N LYS A 301 -1.24 -15.43 11.81
CA LYS A 301 -1.83 -14.15 12.21
C LYS A 301 -3.20 -13.96 11.55
N GLU A 302 -3.28 -14.13 10.24
CA GLU A 302 -4.50 -13.85 9.46
C GLU A 302 -5.62 -14.84 9.80
N TYR A 303 -5.29 -16.12 9.93
CA TYR A 303 -6.24 -17.16 10.33
C TYR A 303 -6.82 -16.90 11.73
N ALA A 304 -6.00 -16.44 12.68
CA ALA A 304 -6.48 -16.09 14.03
C ALA A 304 -7.49 -14.93 14.03
N HIS A 305 -7.40 -14.02 13.06
CA HIS A 305 -8.34 -12.91 12.88
C HIS A 305 -9.54 -13.27 12.00
N GLY A 306 -9.62 -14.51 11.51
CA GLY A 306 -10.67 -14.95 10.60
C GLY A 306 -10.61 -14.27 9.22
N ASP A 307 -9.43 -13.79 8.81
CA ASP A 307 -9.25 -13.38 7.42
C ASP A 307 -9.18 -14.62 6.51
N ILE A 308 -9.85 -14.54 5.38
CA ILE A 308 -9.96 -15.62 4.39
C ILE A 308 -9.13 -15.33 3.14
N ASN A 309 -8.55 -14.13 3.03
CA ASN A 309 -7.79 -13.67 1.86
C ASN A 309 -6.32 -14.11 1.92
N ASN A 310 -6.08 -15.41 2.10
CA ASN A 310 -4.75 -16.01 2.19
C ASN A 310 -4.66 -17.24 1.27
N LEU A 311 -3.58 -17.37 0.50
CA LEU A 311 -3.41 -18.48 -0.45
C LEU A 311 -3.54 -19.86 0.22
N VAL A 312 -2.99 -20.05 1.42
CA VAL A 312 -3.06 -21.33 2.15
C VAL A 312 -4.51 -21.67 2.48
N ILE A 313 -5.31 -20.70 2.91
CA ILE A 313 -6.73 -20.88 3.21
C ILE A 313 -7.51 -21.23 1.95
N VAL A 314 -7.25 -20.53 0.84
CA VAL A 314 -7.94 -20.77 -0.43
C VAL A 314 -7.58 -22.13 -1.02
N LEU A 315 -6.31 -22.54 -0.96
CA LEU A 315 -5.88 -23.87 -1.38
C LEU A 315 -6.46 -24.97 -0.49
N GLN A 316 -6.48 -24.78 0.82
CA GLN A 316 -7.07 -25.72 1.77
C GLN A 316 -8.55 -25.95 1.44
N ASN A 317 -9.30 -24.86 1.19
CA ASN A 317 -10.71 -24.95 0.81
C ASN A 317 -10.90 -25.60 -0.58
N ALA A 318 -10.02 -25.33 -1.54
CA ALA A 318 -10.13 -25.92 -2.87
C ALA A 318 -9.80 -27.42 -2.90
N LEU A 319 -8.78 -27.83 -2.15
CA LEU A 319 -8.26 -29.21 -2.14
C LEU A 319 -8.90 -30.09 -1.05
N GLN A 320 -9.60 -29.50 -0.09
CA GLN A 320 -10.18 -30.19 1.08
C GLN A 320 -9.13 -31.02 1.85
N CYS A 321 -7.91 -30.48 1.97
CA CYS A 321 -6.77 -31.11 2.63
C CYS A 321 -6.46 -30.46 4.00
N PRO A 322 -5.53 -31.00 4.80
CA PRO A 322 -5.00 -30.31 5.98
C PRO A 322 -4.26 -29.01 5.63
N PHE A 323 -4.26 -28.03 6.54
CA PHE A 323 -3.57 -26.74 6.31
C PHE A 323 -2.07 -26.87 5.99
N GLN A 324 -1.38 -27.85 6.58
CA GLN A 324 0.03 -28.09 6.27
C GLN A 324 0.22 -28.54 4.82
N GLU A 325 -0.69 -29.36 4.28
CA GLU A 325 -0.62 -29.82 2.88
C GLU A 325 -0.91 -28.66 1.92
N ALA A 326 -1.85 -27.77 2.26
CA ALA A 326 -2.10 -26.55 1.51
C ALA A 326 -0.90 -25.58 1.54
N ALA A 327 -0.23 -25.45 2.69
CA ALA A 327 0.98 -24.64 2.84
C ALA A 327 2.16 -25.23 2.04
N ASP A 328 2.30 -26.56 2.03
CA ASP A 328 3.27 -27.25 1.19
C ASP A 328 3.02 -26.97 -0.29
N LYS A 329 1.76 -27.01 -0.72
CA LYS A 329 1.40 -26.68 -2.11
C LYS A 329 1.69 -25.22 -2.47
N ALA A 330 1.42 -24.28 -1.56
CA ALA A 330 1.78 -22.87 -1.74
C ALA A 330 3.30 -22.67 -1.85
N ASN A 331 4.11 -23.40 -1.06
CA ASN A 331 5.56 -23.39 -1.19
C ASN A 331 6.03 -23.93 -2.56
N ASP A 332 5.43 -25.02 -3.06
CA ASP A 332 5.76 -25.56 -4.38
C ASP A 332 5.44 -24.56 -5.49
N MET A 333 4.28 -23.89 -5.42
CA MET A 333 3.91 -22.81 -6.34
C MET A 333 4.91 -21.65 -6.31
N LEU A 334 5.33 -21.23 -5.12
CA LEU A 334 6.34 -20.19 -4.94
C LEU A 334 7.69 -20.57 -5.58
N ALA A 335 8.15 -21.80 -5.36
CA ALA A 335 9.41 -22.30 -5.93
C ALA A 335 9.36 -22.42 -7.47
N GLU A 336 8.21 -22.82 -8.03
CA GLU A 336 7.97 -22.82 -9.47
C GLU A 336 7.98 -21.40 -10.06
N GLU A 337 7.32 -20.44 -9.40
CA GLU A 337 7.24 -19.05 -9.88
C GLU A 337 8.62 -18.36 -9.84
N ILE A 338 9.44 -18.62 -8.82
CA ILE A 338 10.83 -18.11 -8.74
C ILE A 338 11.67 -18.64 -9.91
N ARG A 339 11.57 -19.94 -10.23
CA ARG A 339 12.28 -20.51 -11.40
C ARG A 339 11.79 -19.88 -12.70
N ALA A 340 10.48 -19.76 -12.88
CA ALA A 340 9.89 -19.15 -14.07
C ALA A 340 10.23 -17.66 -14.21
N PHE A 341 10.43 -16.94 -13.10
CA PHE A 341 10.92 -15.56 -13.07
C PHE A 341 12.36 -15.47 -13.60
N VAL A 342 13.23 -16.40 -13.20
CA VAL A 342 14.62 -16.47 -13.67
C VAL A 342 14.69 -16.71 -15.18
N ASP A 343 13.89 -17.63 -15.70
CA ASP A 343 13.87 -17.90 -17.16
C ASP A 343 13.33 -16.70 -17.96
N THR A 344 12.30 -16.04 -17.42
CA THR A 344 11.64 -14.90 -18.08
C THR A 344 12.55 -13.66 -18.09
N GLN A 345 13.27 -13.37 -16.99
CA GLN A 345 14.21 -12.24 -16.96
C GLN A 345 15.37 -12.45 -17.96
N GLU A 346 15.89 -13.68 -18.10
CA GLU A 346 17.01 -13.98 -19.00
C GLU A 346 16.60 -13.78 -20.47
N THR A 347 15.42 -14.29 -20.81
CA THR A 347 14.82 -14.13 -22.14
C THR A 347 14.65 -12.65 -22.49
N LEU A 348 14.02 -11.88 -21.60
CA LEU A 348 13.77 -10.45 -21.80
C LEU A 348 15.09 -9.67 -21.92
N GLN A 349 16.06 -9.93 -21.04
CA GLN A 349 17.35 -9.26 -21.09
C GLN A 349 18.12 -9.56 -22.38
N SER A 350 18.07 -10.80 -22.89
CA SER A 350 18.70 -11.14 -24.17
C SER A 350 18.07 -10.36 -25.32
N TRP A 351 16.75 -10.36 -25.39
CA TRP A 351 16.01 -9.61 -26.42
C TRP A 351 16.30 -8.11 -26.36
N VAL A 352 16.38 -7.51 -25.16
CA VAL A 352 16.72 -6.08 -25.03
C VAL A 352 18.15 -5.80 -25.46
N ARG A 353 19.13 -6.62 -25.07
CA ARG A 353 20.54 -6.46 -25.47
C ARG A 353 20.75 -6.54 -26.99
N GLU A 354 19.93 -7.33 -27.68
CA GLU A 354 20.02 -7.48 -29.14
C GLU A 354 19.39 -6.30 -29.90
N LYS A 355 18.32 -5.69 -29.37
CA LYS A 355 17.51 -4.71 -30.10
C LYS A 355 17.72 -3.25 -29.67
N TYR A 356 18.23 -3.02 -28.47
CA TYR A 356 18.36 -1.69 -27.89
C TYR A 356 19.81 -1.41 -27.52
N ASP A 357 20.12 -0.13 -27.28
CA ASP A 357 21.45 0.26 -26.84
C ASP A 357 21.75 -0.17 -25.39
N LYS A 358 23.00 0.08 -24.99
CA LYS A 358 23.48 -0.24 -23.64
C LYS A 358 22.72 0.52 -22.55
N GLU A 359 22.28 1.75 -22.79
CA GLU A 359 21.60 2.56 -21.78
C GLU A 359 20.24 1.97 -21.42
N VAL A 360 19.46 1.57 -22.44
CA VAL A 360 18.19 0.86 -22.24
C VAL A 360 18.41 -0.51 -21.58
N SER A 361 19.43 -1.26 -22.00
CA SER A 361 19.76 -2.54 -21.38
C SER A 361 20.18 -2.38 -19.91
N ASP A 362 20.96 -1.35 -19.57
CA ASP A 362 21.36 -1.06 -18.19
C ASP A 362 20.16 -0.62 -17.35
N SER A 363 19.22 0.13 -17.95
CA SER A 363 17.96 0.54 -17.31
C SER A 363 17.10 -0.66 -16.93
N LEU A 364 16.84 -1.58 -17.88
CA LEU A 364 16.14 -2.83 -17.58
C LEU A 364 16.90 -3.65 -16.53
N GLY A 365 18.23 -3.68 -16.60
CA GLY A 365 19.07 -4.34 -15.60
C GLY A 365 18.83 -3.82 -14.18
N ARG A 366 18.62 -2.51 -13.99
CA ARG A 366 18.28 -1.92 -12.69
C ARG A 366 16.90 -2.35 -12.19
N HIS A 367 15.89 -2.39 -13.07
CA HIS A 367 14.55 -2.90 -12.71
C HIS A 367 14.61 -4.35 -12.23
N ILE A 368 15.27 -5.21 -13.01
CA ILE A 368 15.41 -6.63 -12.69
C ILE A 368 16.19 -6.81 -11.38
N PHE A 369 17.26 -6.03 -11.17
CA PHE A 369 17.98 -6.05 -9.90
C PHE A 369 17.08 -5.69 -8.72
N ILE A 370 16.21 -4.69 -8.85
CA ILE A 370 15.23 -4.36 -7.80
C ILE A 370 14.22 -5.50 -7.60
N TYR A 371 13.76 -6.17 -8.65
CA TYR A 371 12.87 -7.33 -8.52
C TYR A 371 13.54 -8.47 -7.76
N GLN A 372 14.80 -8.81 -8.08
CA GLN A 372 15.57 -9.83 -7.37
C GLN A 372 15.72 -9.49 -5.88
N ASN A 373 16.01 -8.22 -5.57
CA ASN A 373 16.13 -7.75 -4.19
C ASN A 373 14.77 -7.66 -3.47
N TRP A 374 13.66 -7.45 -4.18
CA TRP A 374 12.32 -7.63 -3.62
C TRP A 374 12.10 -9.08 -3.18
N ILE A 375 12.42 -10.06 -4.02
CA ILE A 375 12.28 -11.49 -3.67
C ILE A 375 13.10 -11.81 -2.43
N LYS A 376 14.43 -11.62 -2.51
CA LYS A 376 15.33 -12.01 -1.43
C LYS A 376 15.16 -11.16 -0.17
N GLY A 377 15.05 -9.85 -0.35
CA GLY A 377 14.90 -8.91 0.75
C GLY A 377 13.60 -9.10 1.52
N HIS A 378 12.51 -9.45 0.84
CA HIS A 378 11.24 -9.76 1.49
C HIS A 378 11.30 -11.09 2.24
N ILE A 379 11.85 -12.16 1.65
CA ILE A 379 12.06 -13.44 2.35
C ILE A 379 12.88 -13.23 3.63
N ASP A 380 14.02 -12.55 3.54
CA ASP A 380 14.89 -12.27 4.70
C ASP A 380 14.14 -11.44 5.76
N TRP A 381 13.38 -10.44 5.32
CA TRP A 381 12.59 -9.60 6.22
C TRP A 381 11.47 -10.39 6.92
N CYS A 382 10.81 -11.34 6.25
CA CYS A 382 9.79 -12.20 6.86
C CYS A 382 10.36 -13.02 8.03
N PHE A 383 11.57 -13.56 7.91
CA PHE A 383 12.25 -14.25 9.01
C PHE A 383 12.71 -13.31 10.13
N GLU A 384 13.18 -12.10 9.77
CA GLU A 384 13.72 -11.15 10.73
C GLU A 384 12.66 -10.33 11.49
N SER A 385 11.49 -10.12 10.88
CA SER A 385 10.46 -9.22 11.37
C SER A 385 9.57 -9.92 12.39
N LEU A 386 9.34 -9.26 13.53
CA LEU A 386 8.39 -9.75 14.54
C LEU A 386 6.93 -9.53 14.11
N ARG A 387 6.69 -8.85 12.98
CA ARG A 387 5.35 -8.62 12.41
C ARG A 387 4.57 -9.92 12.18
N TYR A 388 5.26 -11.02 11.87
CA TYR A 388 4.65 -12.33 11.57
C TYR A 388 4.52 -13.25 12.80
N HIS A 389 5.14 -12.88 13.93
CA HIS A 389 5.36 -13.79 15.05
C HIS A 389 4.54 -13.45 16.31
N GLN A 390 3.78 -12.35 16.30
CA GLN A 390 2.94 -11.93 17.43
C GLN A 390 1.56 -11.46 16.96
N VAL A 391 0.49 -11.97 17.58
CA VAL A 391 -0.88 -11.46 17.43
C VAL A 391 -1.04 -10.29 18.42
N PRO A 392 -1.19 -9.04 17.96
CA PRO A 392 -1.36 -7.91 18.85
C PRO A 392 -2.79 -7.84 19.42
N ASP A 393 -2.93 -7.17 20.57
CA ASP A 393 -4.25 -6.81 21.12
C ASP A 393 -4.86 -5.64 20.31
N VAL A 394 -5.90 -5.94 19.53
CA VAL A 394 -6.42 -5.12 18.42
C VAL A 394 -7.05 -3.80 18.88
N ASP A 395 -7.64 -3.77 20.08
CA ASP A 395 -8.44 -2.63 20.56
C ASP A 395 -7.61 -1.38 20.94
N GLN A 396 -6.28 -1.50 21.06
CA GLN A 396 -5.35 -0.40 21.33
C GLN A 396 -4.22 -0.28 20.29
N TYR A 397 -4.30 -1.03 19.19
CA TYR A 397 -3.13 -1.32 18.35
C TYR A 397 -2.79 -0.24 17.32
N LEU A 398 -3.77 0.55 16.86
CA LEU A 398 -3.62 1.45 15.72
C LEU A 398 -3.74 2.93 16.11
N GLU A 399 -2.77 3.73 15.66
CA GLU A 399 -2.83 5.19 15.74
C GLU A 399 -3.92 5.75 14.83
N ASN A 400 -4.62 6.79 15.28
CA ASN A 400 -5.55 7.52 14.44
C ASN A 400 -4.78 8.51 13.54
N ILE A 401 -4.36 8.00 12.38
CA ILE A 401 -3.61 8.74 11.37
C ILE A 401 -4.51 9.53 10.40
N PHE A 402 -5.84 9.42 10.54
CA PHE A 402 -6.85 10.07 9.67
C PHE A 402 -7.46 11.35 10.28
N THR A 403 -7.03 11.77 11.48
CA THR A 403 -7.51 13.02 12.11
C THR A 403 -6.37 13.85 12.69
N CYS A 404 -6.41 15.17 12.51
CA CYS A 404 -5.49 16.09 13.18
C CYS A 404 -5.85 16.26 14.65
N ASN A 405 -4.96 15.87 15.56
CA ASN A 405 -5.05 16.31 16.95
C ASN A 405 -4.50 17.73 17.04
N ALA A 406 -5.38 18.74 17.06
CA ALA A 406 -5.03 20.16 17.13
C ALA A 406 -4.25 20.61 18.40
N LYS A 407 -3.81 19.67 19.25
CA LYS A 407 -3.20 19.96 20.57
C LYS A 407 -1.75 19.48 20.76
N SER A 408 -1.08 18.89 19.78
CA SER A 408 0.29 18.38 19.99
C SER A 408 1.37 19.36 19.54
N ASP A 409 2.01 20.00 20.52
CA ASP A 409 3.26 20.75 20.38
C ASP A 409 4.38 19.82 19.87
N MET A 410 4.77 19.97 18.59
CA MET A 410 5.77 19.13 17.91
C MET A 410 7.14 19.09 18.63
N ARG A 411 7.52 20.16 19.33
CA ARG A 411 8.84 20.25 20.00
C ARG A 411 8.90 19.58 21.37
N ARG A 412 7.79 19.49 22.12
CA ARG A 412 7.77 18.87 23.46
C ARG A 412 7.75 17.34 23.40
N LYS A 413 7.09 16.75 22.38
CA LYS A 413 7.05 15.30 22.18
C LYS A 413 8.38 14.71 21.71
N LYS A 414 9.10 15.39 20.81
CA LYS A 414 10.43 14.95 20.32
C LYS A 414 11.39 14.69 21.48
N ASN A 415 11.47 15.61 22.44
CA ASN A 415 12.32 15.44 23.63
C ASN A 415 11.79 14.40 24.62
N ALA A 416 10.46 14.26 24.77
CA ALA A 416 9.89 13.27 25.70
C ALA A 416 10.06 11.83 25.21
N ILE A 417 9.92 11.58 23.91
CA ILE A 417 10.08 10.25 23.30
C ILE A 417 11.57 9.87 23.28
N ILE A 418 12.46 10.79 22.87
CA ILE A 418 13.91 10.54 22.78
C ILE A 418 14.56 10.38 24.17
N ASN A 419 14.19 11.21 25.16
CA ASN A 419 14.82 11.14 26.50
C ASN A 419 14.38 9.91 27.31
N GLN A 420 13.25 9.29 26.97
CA GLN A 420 12.82 8.04 27.61
C GLN A 420 13.44 6.78 26.98
N THR A 421 14.04 6.88 25.78
CA THR A 421 14.77 5.78 25.13
C THR A 421 16.14 5.53 25.75
N ILE A 422 16.71 6.49 26.49
CA ILE A 422 18.04 6.37 27.11
C ILE A 422 17.97 5.62 28.47
N GLN A 423 16.78 5.27 28.98
CA GLN A 423 16.59 4.67 30.32
C GLN A 423 16.10 3.21 30.35
N THR A 424 16.05 2.49 29.23
CA THR A 424 15.77 1.04 29.17
C THR A 424 16.58 0.41 28.07
#